data_AF-A0A3D1H762-F1
#
_entry.id   AF-A0A3D1H762-F1
#
_cell.length_a   1.000
_cell.length_b   1.000
_cell.length_c   1.000
_cell.angle_alpha   90.00
_cell.angle_beta   90.00
_cell.angle_gamma   90.00
#
_symmetry.space_group_name_H-M   'P 1'
#
loop_
_entity.id
_entity.type
_entity.pdbx_description
1 polymer ?
#
loop_
_entity_poly.entity_id
_entity_poly.type
_entity_poly.pdbx_seq_one_letter_code
_entity_poly.pdbx_strand_id
1 'polypeptide(L)'
;MPKTSEIAPITKKLKIMPDAPGVYKYYDKDGALLYIGKAKSLKKRVSSYFNKNHHDSGKTRILVSKIWDVNITVVPTEMDALLLENSLIKEFQPKYNINLKDDKTFPLIMVTRERFPKVFAMRNPVKGAGTYFGPFSNIRLMKIVLDLCKQIYPTRNCTYNLSQANIDAHKFKVCLEYQIGNCKGACEGLETEEEYAESIKGIKNILRGNLKEVKDHLKHKMERAAADWHYEEAAKYLYKLELLDKYQSRSTVVNHRINDVDVLNIAQNERYAYINYLRISGGIIIQSKNLEMKKK
;
A
#
# COMPACT_ATOMS: atom_id res chain seq x y z
N MET A 1 -35.42 -18.36 -31.04
CA MET A 1 -35.31 -18.03 -29.61
C MET A 1 -34.38 -19.06 -28.96
N PRO A 2 -33.16 -18.70 -28.55
CA PRO A 2 -32.28 -19.69 -27.95
C PRO A 2 -32.85 -20.10 -26.59
N LYS A 3 -33.02 -21.42 -26.43
CA LYS A 3 -33.42 -22.13 -25.21
C LYS A 3 -32.58 -21.60 -24.03
N THR A 4 -33.21 -21.49 -22.86
CA THR A 4 -32.60 -21.28 -21.54
C THR A 4 -31.16 -21.80 -21.50
N SER A 5 -30.20 -20.92 -21.77
CA SER A 5 -28.79 -21.24 -21.62
C SER A 5 -28.57 -21.51 -20.14
N GLU A 6 -28.17 -22.74 -19.83
CA GLU A 6 -27.76 -23.21 -18.52
C GLU A 6 -26.98 -22.12 -17.76
N ILE A 7 -27.66 -21.39 -16.88
CA ILE A 7 -27.00 -20.50 -15.93
C ILE A 7 -26.24 -21.44 -15.01
N ALA A 8 -24.92 -21.31 -14.99
CA ALA A 8 -24.00 -22.21 -14.30
C ALA A 8 -24.41 -22.55 -12.84
N PRO A 9 -23.98 -23.71 -12.31
CA PRO A 9 -24.31 -24.22 -10.98
C PRO A 9 -23.75 -23.42 -9.79
N ILE A 10 -23.51 -22.11 -9.95
CA ILE A 10 -23.03 -21.22 -8.89
C ILE A 10 -24.13 -20.78 -7.92
N THR A 11 -25.40 -21.08 -8.19
CA THR A 11 -26.55 -20.66 -7.36
C THR A 11 -26.42 -21.07 -5.90
N LYS A 12 -25.80 -22.23 -5.62
CA LYS A 12 -25.48 -22.66 -4.25
C LYS A 12 -24.38 -21.80 -3.63
N LYS A 13 -23.31 -21.47 -4.37
CA LYS A 13 -22.21 -20.59 -3.91
C LYS A 13 -22.70 -19.16 -3.65
N LEU A 14 -23.66 -18.65 -4.42
CA LEU A 14 -24.25 -17.31 -4.22
C LEU A 14 -24.92 -17.14 -2.85
N LYS A 15 -25.57 -18.20 -2.33
CA LYS A 15 -26.29 -18.14 -1.04
C LYS A 15 -25.36 -18.00 0.17
N ILE A 16 -24.15 -18.55 0.07
CA ILE A 16 -23.15 -18.57 1.15
C ILE A 16 -22.14 -17.41 1.06
N MET A 17 -22.36 -16.45 0.16
CA MET A 17 -21.45 -15.33 -0.02
C MET A 17 -21.42 -14.42 1.22
N PRO A 18 -20.22 -14.03 1.70
CA PRO A 18 -20.10 -13.13 2.85
C PRO A 18 -20.49 -11.70 2.50
N ASP A 19 -21.08 -10.99 3.46
CA ASP A 19 -21.29 -9.54 3.39
C ASP A 19 -20.03 -8.81 3.88
N ALA A 20 -18.94 -8.97 3.14
CA ALA A 20 -17.62 -8.45 3.47
C ALA A 20 -16.90 -7.90 2.22
N PRO A 21 -15.92 -6.99 2.39
CA PRO A 21 -15.10 -6.53 1.28
C PRO A 21 -14.19 -7.65 0.77
N GLY A 22 -13.91 -7.64 -0.53
CA GLY A 22 -13.11 -8.68 -1.16
C GLY A 22 -13.03 -8.59 -2.67
N VAL A 23 -12.31 -9.55 -3.23
CA VAL A 23 -12.13 -9.72 -4.68
C VAL A 23 -12.82 -11.01 -5.11
N TYR A 24 -13.53 -10.97 -6.24
CA TYR A 24 -14.11 -12.16 -6.88
C TYR A 24 -13.47 -12.41 -8.24
N LYS A 25 -13.35 -13.69 -8.59
CA LYS A 25 -12.79 -14.21 -9.84
C LYS A 25 -13.82 -15.10 -10.51
N TYR A 26 -14.15 -14.83 -11.77
CA TYR A 26 -15.03 -15.67 -12.58
C TYR A 26 -14.23 -16.54 -13.53
N TYR A 27 -14.63 -17.80 -13.64
CA TYR A 27 -13.98 -18.79 -14.51
C TYR A 27 -14.98 -19.37 -15.51
N ASP A 28 -14.49 -19.84 -16.66
CA ASP A 28 -15.31 -20.61 -17.60
C ASP A 28 -15.32 -22.12 -17.27
N LYS A 29 -16.03 -22.89 -18.09
CA LYS A 29 -16.20 -24.34 -17.95
C LYS A 29 -14.88 -25.12 -17.99
N ASP A 30 -13.86 -24.56 -18.64
CA ASP A 30 -12.55 -25.17 -18.84
C ASP A 30 -11.56 -24.70 -17.75
N GLY A 31 -12.02 -23.87 -16.80
CA GLY A 31 -11.24 -23.34 -15.69
C GLY A 31 -10.44 -22.08 -16.03
N ALA A 32 -10.65 -21.46 -17.19
CA ALA A 32 -9.93 -20.24 -17.57
C ALA A 32 -10.50 -19.00 -16.88
N LEU A 33 -9.61 -18.14 -16.38
CA LEU A 33 -9.98 -16.91 -15.67
C LEU A 33 -10.56 -15.87 -16.65
N LEU A 34 -11.84 -15.56 -16.49
CA LEU A 34 -12.58 -14.65 -17.35
C LEU A 34 -12.49 -13.20 -16.88
N TYR A 35 -12.68 -12.98 -15.57
CA TYR A 35 -12.86 -11.65 -15.00
C TYR A 35 -12.46 -11.62 -13.51
N ILE A 36 -11.89 -10.50 -13.08
CA ILE A 36 -11.58 -10.18 -11.69
C ILE A 36 -12.27 -8.85 -11.33
N GLY A 37 -12.91 -8.78 -10.17
CA GLY A 37 -13.46 -7.52 -9.68
C GLY A 37 -13.46 -7.40 -8.16
N LYS A 38 -13.50 -6.17 -7.66
CA LYS A 38 -13.64 -5.85 -6.23
C LYS A 38 -15.10 -5.62 -5.80
N ALA A 39 -15.36 -5.83 -4.52
CA ALA A 39 -16.64 -5.53 -3.89
C ALA A 39 -16.46 -4.96 -2.48
N LYS A 40 -17.32 -4.00 -2.10
CA LYS A 40 -17.53 -3.64 -0.68
C LYS A 40 -18.27 -4.74 0.08
N SER A 41 -19.16 -5.42 -0.64
CA SER A 41 -19.96 -6.56 -0.19
C SER A 41 -19.95 -7.60 -1.31
N LEU A 42 -19.21 -8.68 -1.11
CA LEU A 42 -19.16 -9.79 -2.07
C LEU A 42 -20.55 -10.35 -2.35
N LYS A 43 -21.38 -10.52 -1.30
CA LYS A 43 -22.78 -10.97 -1.44
C LYS A 43 -23.59 -10.08 -2.37
N LYS A 44 -23.62 -8.76 -2.14
CA LYS A 44 -24.42 -7.83 -2.97
C LYS A 44 -23.87 -7.76 -4.39
N ARG A 45 -22.55 -7.66 -4.54
CA ARG A 45 -21.91 -7.44 -5.85
C ARG A 45 -21.94 -8.66 -6.76
N VAL A 46 -21.71 -9.86 -6.23
CA VAL A 46 -21.74 -11.08 -7.06
C VAL A 46 -23.20 -11.40 -7.43
N SER A 47 -24.13 -11.29 -6.48
CA SER A 47 -25.55 -11.55 -6.74
C SER A 47 -26.15 -10.62 -7.81
N SER A 48 -25.69 -9.37 -7.90
CA SER A 48 -26.22 -8.43 -8.90
C SER A 48 -25.99 -8.87 -10.35
N TYR A 49 -24.97 -9.69 -10.64
CA TYR A 49 -24.72 -10.21 -12.00
C TYR A 49 -25.77 -11.23 -12.45
N PHE A 50 -26.44 -11.89 -11.51
CA PHE A 50 -27.39 -12.99 -11.77
C PHE A 50 -28.84 -12.60 -11.55
N ASN A 51 -29.11 -11.34 -11.17
CA ASN A 51 -30.47 -10.80 -11.12
C ASN A 51 -30.91 -10.39 -12.53
N LYS A 52 -32.09 -10.89 -12.94
CA LYS A 52 -32.66 -10.76 -14.31
C LYS A 52 -32.80 -9.32 -14.83
N ASN A 53 -32.77 -8.32 -13.95
CA ASN A 53 -33.04 -6.91 -14.28
C ASN A 53 -31.78 -6.04 -14.49
N HIS A 54 -30.55 -6.60 -14.44
CA HIS A 54 -29.31 -5.81 -14.47
C HIS A 54 -28.38 -6.08 -15.66
N HIS A 55 -28.90 -6.61 -16.78
CA HIS A 55 -28.12 -6.74 -18.02
C HIS A 55 -28.08 -5.43 -18.84
N ASP A 56 -27.82 -4.30 -18.18
CA ASP A 56 -27.81 -2.95 -18.80
C ASP A 56 -26.68 -2.76 -19.82
N SER A 57 -25.76 -3.71 -19.98
CA SER A 57 -24.75 -3.69 -21.05
C SER A 57 -24.58 -5.05 -21.73
N GLY A 58 -24.48 -5.06 -23.06
CA GLY A 58 -24.25 -6.28 -23.85
C GLY A 58 -22.98 -7.04 -23.46
N LYS A 59 -21.95 -6.34 -22.97
CA LYS A 59 -20.70 -6.93 -22.47
C LYS A 59 -20.93 -7.75 -21.19
N THR A 60 -21.71 -7.22 -20.25
CA THR A 60 -22.05 -7.92 -19.00
C THR A 60 -22.83 -9.20 -19.29
N ARG A 61 -23.78 -9.15 -20.23
CA ARG A 61 -24.57 -10.35 -20.62
C ARG A 61 -23.70 -11.45 -21.21
N ILE A 62 -22.75 -11.10 -22.08
CA ILE A 62 -21.79 -12.07 -22.65
C ILE A 62 -20.90 -12.67 -21.57
N LEU A 63 -20.37 -11.86 -20.65
CA LEU A 63 -19.59 -12.35 -19.53
C LEU A 63 -20.40 -13.36 -18.71
N VAL A 64 -21.61 -12.97 -18.26
CA VAL A 64 -22.47 -13.81 -17.41
C VAL A 64 -22.80 -15.14 -18.07
N SER A 65 -23.04 -15.17 -19.38
CA SER A 65 -23.32 -16.41 -20.12
C SER A 65 -22.18 -17.42 -20.14
N LYS A 66 -20.95 -17.00 -19.81
CA LYS A 66 -19.75 -17.86 -19.81
C LYS A 66 -19.24 -18.20 -18.42
N ILE A 67 -19.77 -17.59 -17.37
CA ILE A 67 -19.35 -17.88 -15.99
C ILE A 67 -19.79 -19.30 -15.66
N TRP A 68 -18.83 -20.15 -15.28
CA TRP A 68 -19.06 -21.50 -14.78
C TRP A 68 -18.77 -21.63 -13.29
N ASP A 69 -17.74 -20.91 -12.80
CA ASP A 69 -17.39 -20.87 -11.39
C ASP A 69 -17.03 -19.47 -10.90
N VAL A 70 -17.13 -19.27 -9.59
CA VAL A 70 -16.70 -18.08 -8.88
C VAL A 70 -15.80 -18.46 -7.71
N ASN A 71 -14.66 -17.77 -7.57
CA ASN A 71 -13.84 -17.82 -6.37
C ASN A 71 -13.79 -16.42 -5.73
N ILE A 72 -13.68 -16.37 -4.41
CA ILE A 72 -13.61 -15.13 -3.65
C ILE A 72 -12.40 -15.12 -2.72
N THR A 73 -11.85 -13.94 -2.49
CA THR A 73 -10.89 -13.66 -1.43
C THR A 73 -11.45 -12.53 -0.58
N VAL A 74 -11.79 -12.84 0.67
CA VAL A 74 -12.24 -11.85 1.66
C VAL A 74 -11.02 -11.13 2.20
N VAL A 75 -11.14 -9.82 2.37
CA VAL A 75 -10.06 -8.96 2.89
C VAL A 75 -10.63 -8.02 3.96
N PRO A 76 -9.80 -7.45 4.85
CA PRO A 76 -10.29 -6.65 5.96
C PRO A 76 -10.97 -5.34 5.54
N THR A 77 -10.46 -4.67 4.49
CA THR A 77 -10.94 -3.34 4.09
C THR A 77 -11.28 -3.23 2.60
N GLU A 78 -12.10 -2.25 2.23
CA GLU A 78 -12.35 -1.92 0.81
C GLU A 78 -11.05 -1.58 0.07
N MET A 79 -10.06 -1.00 0.78
CA MET A 79 -8.77 -0.67 0.19
C MET A 79 -7.98 -1.91 -0.16
N ASP A 80 -7.93 -2.90 0.73
CA ASP A 80 -7.25 -4.16 0.47
C ASP A 80 -7.86 -4.87 -0.73
N ALA A 81 -9.19 -4.77 -0.91
CA ALA A 81 -9.90 -5.34 -2.05
C ALA A 81 -9.49 -4.64 -3.35
N LEU A 82 -9.33 -3.31 -3.33
CA LEU A 82 -8.85 -2.53 -4.47
C LEU A 82 -7.39 -2.87 -4.82
N LEU A 83 -6.51 -2.96 -3.82
CA LEU A 83 -5.09 -3.31 -4.02
C LEU A 83 -4.94 -4.71 -4.60
N LEU A 84 -5.65 -5.69 -4.02
CA LEU A 84 -5.62 -7.08 -4.46
C LEU A 84 -6.20 -7.23 -5.86
N GLU A 85 -7.33 -6.59 -6.17
CA GLU A 85 -7.92 -6.61 -7.52
C GLU A 85 -6.93 -6.10 -8.57
N ASN A 86 -6.33 -4.93 -8.33
CA ASN A 86 -5.40 -4.33 -9.27
C ASN A 86 -4.17 -5.22 -9.51
N SER A 87 -3.63 -5.82 -8.45
CA SER A 87 -2.49 -6.74 -8.53
C SER A 87 -2.83 -7.98 -9.34
N LEU A 88 -4.00 -8.60 -9.08
CA LEU A 88 -4.47 -9.77 -9.80
C LEU A 88 -4.81 -9.48 -11.26
N ILE A 89 -5.40 -8.33 -11.58
CA ILE A 89 -5.66 -7.94 -12.98
C ILE A 89 -4.33 -7.78 -13.73
N LYS A 90 -3.32 -7.15 -13.11
CA LYS A 90 -1.98 -7.01 -13.70
C LYS A 90 -1.28 -8.35 -13.92
N GLU A 91 -1.38 -9.27 -12.97
CA GLU A 91 -0.77 -10.60 -13.05
C GLU A 91 -1.43 -11.47 -14.13
N PHE A 92 -2.77 -11.53 -14.14
CA PHE A 92 -3.49 -12.52 -14.96
C PHE A 92 -4.07 -11.96 -16.26
N GLN A 93 -4.18 -10.64 -16.42
CA GLN A 93 -4.74 -9.96 -17.60
C GLN A 93 -6.01 -10.63 -18.18
N PRO A 94 -7.09 -10.79 -17.38
CA PRO A 94 -8.25 -11.58 -17.80
C PRO A 94 -8.97 -10.98 -19.01
N LYS A 95 -9.50 -11.85 -19.89
CA LYS A 95 -10.12 -11.47 -21.17
C LYS A 95 -11.22 -10.42 -21.08
N TYR A 96 -12.03 -10.45 -20.02
CA TYR A 96 -13.18 -9.55 -19.86
C TYR A 96 -12.92 -8.35 -18.95
N ASN A 97 -11.74 -8.26 -18.32
CA ASN A 97 -11.30 -7.03 -17.70
C ASN A 97 -10.94 -6.07 -18.84
N ILE A 98 -11.80 -5.07 -19.08
CA ILE A 98 -11.44 -3.97 -19.97
C ILE A 98 -10.11 -3.42 -19.45
N ASN A 99 -9.11 -3.27 -20.32
CA ASN A 99 -7.90 -2.52 -20.01
C ASN A 99 -8.37 -1.15 -19.51
N LEU A 100 -8.45 -1.01 -18.19
CA LEU A 100 -8.67 0.27 -17.55
C LEU A 100 -7.40 1.04 -17.88
N LYS A 101 -7.45 1.79 -18.98
CA LYS A 101 -6.45 2.79 -19.37
C LYS A 101 -6.19 3.83 -18.26
N ASP A 102 -6.99 3.79 -17.19
CA ASP A 102 -6.60 4.38 -15.92
C ASP A 102 -5.46 3.55 -15.30
N ASP A 103 -4.25 3.77 -15.84
CA ASP A 103 -2.94 3.49 -15.25
C ASP A 103 -2.74 4.30 -13.95
N LYS A 104 -3.76 4.35 -13.08
CA LYS A 104 -3.64 4.89 -11.74
C LYS A 104 -2.91 3.88 -10.89
N THR A 105 -1.63 3.71 -11.20
CA THR A 105 -0.65 3.14 -10.28
C THR A 105 -0.79 3.84 -8.94
N PHE A 106 -0.84 3.01 -7.88
CA PHE A 106 -1.05 3.51 -6.54
C PHE A 106 0.06 4.49 -6.17
N PRO A 107 -0.26 5.57 -5.45
CA PRO A 107 0.75 6.46 -4.93
C PRO A 107 1.71 5.68 -4.01
N LEU A 108 3.00 5.91 -4.21
CA LEU A 108 4.11 5.35 -3.44
C LEU A 108 4.99 6.50 -2.95
N ILE A 109 5.68 6.29 -1.83
CA ILE A 109 6.78 7.14 -1.42
C ILE A 109 8.08 6.41 -1.75
N MET A 110 9.00 7.08 -2.41
CA MET A 110 10.31 6.55 -2.74
C MET A 110 11.38 7.23 -1.93
N VAL A 111 12.33 6.43 -1.43
CA VAL A 111 13.61 6.88 -0.87
C VAL A 111 14.71 6.45 -1.84
N THR A 112 15.41 7.41 -2.46
CA THR A 112 16.45 7.10 -3.47
C THR A 112 17.68 6.43 -2.86
N ARG A 113 18.49 5.79 -3.70
CA ARG A 113 19.76 5.15 -3.31
C ARG A 113 20.96 6.02 -3.72
N GLU A 114 21.11 7.16 -3.08
CA GLU A 114 22.24 8.07 -3.26
C GLU A 114 22.76 8.53 -1.88
N ARG A 115 23.94 9.16 -1.83
CA ARG A 115 24.61 9.59 -0.58
C ARG A 115 23.71 10.40 0.35
N PHE A 116 22.96 11.33 -0.22
CA PHE A 116 21.90 12.08 0.48
C PHE A 116 20.53 11.69 -0.11
N PRO A 117 19.87 10.63 0.34
CA PRO A 117 18.61 10.17 -0.26
C PRO A 117 17.52 11.23 -0.33
N LYS A 118 16.79 11.27 -1.45
CA LYS A 118 15.57 12.09 -1.61
C LYS A 118 14.36 11.27 -1.21
N VAL A 119 13.35 11.96 -0.67
CA VAL A 119 12.09 11.34 -0.25
C VAL A 119 10.93 12.06 -0.95
N PHE A 120 10.28 11.37 -1.89
CA PHE A 120 9.20 11.98 -2.68
C PHE A 120 8.13 10.99 -3.10
N ALA A 121 6.97 11.55 -3.43
CA ALA A 121 5.83 10.81 -3.94
C ALA A 121 6.01 10.45 -5.42
N MET A 122 5.63 9.24 -5.79
CA MET A 122 5.61 8.80 -7.17
C MET A 122 4.51 7.76 -7.42
N ARG A 123 4.36 7.37 -8.68
CA ARG A 123 3.36 6.39 -9.11
C ARG A 123 3.98 5.22 -9.87
N ASN A 124 5.04 5.45 -10.64
CA ASN A 124 5.62 4.44 -11.52
C ASN A 124 7.00 4.01 -11.01
N PRO A 125 7.09 2.99 -10.14
CA PRO A 125 8.37 2.56 -9.55
C PRO A 125 9.34 2.09 -10.63
N VAL A 126 10.61 2.45 -10.49
CA VAL A 126 11.69 2.09 -11.43
C VAL A 126 12.61 1.10 -10.73
N LYS A 127 12.77 -0.11 -11.27
CA LYS A 127 13.64 -1.12 -10.65
C LYS A 127 15.05 -0.56 -10.41
N GLY A 128 15.54 -0.71 -9.17
CA GLY A 128 16.90 -0.30 -8.78
C GLY A 128 17.08 1.16 -8.36
N ALA A 129 16.07 2.03 -8.51
CA ALA A 129 16.26 3.45 -8.23
C ALA A 129 16.23 3.79 -6.72
N GLY A 130 15.65 2.93 -5.88
CA GLY A 130 15.51 3.19 -4.45
C GLY A 130 14.65 2.17 -3.71
N THR A 131 14.28 2.52 -2.47
CA THR A 131 13.31 1.78 -1.64
C THR A 131 11.93 2.40 -1.79
N TYR A 132 10.91 1.58 -1.96
CA TYR A 132 9.52 1.99 -2.14
C TYR A 132 8.69 1.69 -0.88
N PHE A 133 7.81 2.62 -0.53
CA PHE A 133 6.89 2.53 0.61
C PHE A 133 5.47 2.81 0.14
N GLY A 134 4.51 2.08 0.70
CA GLY A 134 3.12 2.02 0.23
C GLY A 134 2.82 0.65 -0.37
N PRO A 135 1.79 0.51 -1.22
CA PRO A 135 0.93 1.53 -1.85
C PRO A 135 0.00 2.23 -0.87
N PHE A 136 -0.19 3.53 -1.06
CA PHE A 136 -1.10 4.33 -0.26
C PHE A 136 -2.52 4.30 -0.81
N SER A 137 -3.50 4.32 0.10
CA SER A 137 -4.91 4.19 -0.24
C SER A 137 -5.43 5.30 -1.15
N ASN A 138 -4.94 6.50 -0.93
CA ASN A 138 -5.17 7.64 -1.78
C ASN A 138 -4.02 8.64 -1.63
N ILE A 139 -3.96 9.61 -2.55
CA ILE A 139 -2.91 10.63 -2.60
C ILE A 139 -2.91 11.50 -1.33
N ARG A 140 -4.08 11.78 -0.74
CA ARG A 140 -4.17 12.63 0.45
C ARG A 140 -3.46 11.98 1.63
N LEU A 141 -3.70 10.68 1.86
CA LEU A 141 -3.03 9.94 2.93
C LEU A 141 -1.51 9.89 2.72
N MET A 142 -1.07 9.58 1.49
CA MET A 142 0.36 9.60 1.15
C MET A 142 0.98 10.98 1.44
N LYS A 143 0.32 12.08 1.04
CA LYS A 143 0.80 13.44 1.29
C LYS A 143 0.90 13.73 2.80
N ILE A 144 -0.11 13.36 3.58
CA ILE A 144 -0.08 13.52 5.06
C ILE A 144 1.15 12.83 5.65
N VAL A 145 1.43 11.59 5.23
CA VAL A 145 2.59 10.83 5.72
C VAL A 145 3.90 11.46 5.26
N LEU A 146 3.97 11.90 4.01
CA LEU A 146 5.16 12.55 3.46
C LEU A 146 5.43 13.90 4.16
N ASP A 147 4.39 14.67 4.45
CA ASP A 147 4.49 15.96 5.14
C ASP A 147 4.90 15.76 6.60
N LEU A 148 4.39 14.73 7.29
CA LEU A 148 4.86 14.33 8.62
C LEU A 148 6.37 14.01 8.59
N CYS A 149 6.82 13.24 7.59
CA CYS A 149 8.24 12.92 7.45
C CYS A 149 9.08 14.18 7.29
N LYS A 150 8.65 15.13 6.44
CA LYS A 150 9.36 16.39 6.19
C LYS A 150 9.43 17.29 7.42
N GLN A 151 8.35 17.36 8.21
CA GLN A 151 8.30 18.19 9.42
C GLN A 151 9.24 17.66 10.51
N ILE A 152 9.36 16.34 10.64
CA ILE A 152 10.23 15.73 11.67
C ILE A 152 11.69 15.68 11.19
N TYR A 153 11.89 15.34 9.92
CA TYR A 153 13.17 15.13 9.27
C TYR A 153 13.22 15.90 7.95
N PRO A 154 13.64 17.19 7.98
CA PRO A 154 13.86 17.98 6.78
C PRO A 154 14.84 17.26 5.84
N THR A 155 14.46 17.10 4.58
CA THR A 155 15.25 16.38 3.56
C THR A 155 15.36 17.23 2.32
N ARG A 156 16.43 17.02 1.55
CA ARG A 156 16.63 17.80 0.32
C ARG A 156 15.62 17.42 -0.76
N ASN A 157 15.23 18.40 -1.55
CA ASN A 157 14.46 18.23 -2.80
C ASN A 157 15.28 18.59 -4.06
N CYS A 158 16.50 19.08 -3.90
CA CYS A 158 17.34 19.54 -5.01
C CYS A 158 17.80 18.39 -5.91
N THR A 159 18.13 18.71 -7.17
CA THR A 159 18.62 17.75 -8.17
C THR A 159 20.14 17.56 -8.16
N TYR A 160 20.86 18.29 -7.30
CA TYR A 160 22.32 18.30 -7.25
C TYR A 160 22.94 16.95 -6.91
N ASN A 161 24.11 16.68 -7.49
CA ASN A 161 24.94 15.52 -7.14
C ASN A 161 25.85 15.88 -5.95
N LEU A 162 25.41 15.52 -4.75
CA LEU A 162 26.09 15.84 -3.48
C LEU A 162 27.21 14.86 -3.13
N SER A 163 28.05 14.52 -4.11
CA SER A 163 29.30 13.79 -3.86
C SER A 163 30.27 14.67 -3.05
N GLN A 164 31.11 14.05 -2.22
CA GLN A 164 32.08 14.77 -1.37
C GLN A 164 32.91 15.78 -2.19
N ALA A 165 33.47 15.36 -3.33
CA ALA A 165 34.25 16.22 -4.22
C ALA A 165 33.50 17.47 -4.72
N ASN A 166 32.18 17.42 -4.91
CA ASN A 166 31.42 18.58 -5.36
C ASN A 166 31.12 19.55 -4.21
N ILE A 167 30.97 19.03 -2.99
CA ILE A 167 30.78 19.82 -1.77
C ILE A 167 32.09 20.52 -1.42
N ASP A 168 33.22 19.80 -1.44
CA ASP A 168 34.55 20.36 -1.18
C ASP A 168 34.94 21.43 -2.19
N ALA A 169 34.53 21.25 -3.46
CA ALA A 169 34.73 22.24 -4.51
C ALA A 169 33.73 23.42 -4.45
N HIS A 170 32.87 23.48 -3.43
CA HIS A 170 31.82 24.50 -3.25
C HIS A 170 30.98 24.76 -4.51
N LYS A 171 30.67 23.70 -5.29
CA LYS A 171 29.95 23.84 -6.56
C LYS A 171 28.50 24.31 -6.43
N PHE A 172 27.89 24.14 -5.26
CA PHE A 172 26.49 24.43 -5.02
C PHE A 172 26.34 25.44 -3.89
N LYS A 173 25.24 26.20 -3.94
CA LYS A 173 24.85 27.15 -2.89
C LYS A 173 23.54 26.70 -2.25
N VAL A 174 23.37 27.04 -0.96
CA VAL A 174 22.09 26.84 -0.27
C VAL A 174 20.96 27.57 -1.00
N CYS A 175 19.81 26.91 -1.09
CA CYS A 175 18.63 27.44 -1.78
C CYS A 175 17.58 27.94 -0.78
N LEU A 176 16.46 28.43 -1.31
CA LEU A 176 15.32 28.90 -0.51
C LEU A 176 14.85 27.86 0.51
N GLU A 177 14.84 26.56 0.16
CA GLU A 177 14.42 25.48 1.07
C GLU A 177 15.27 25.42 2.34
N TYR A 178 16.56 25.73 2.25
CA TYR A 178 17.42 25.86 3.43
C TYR A 178 17.03 27.09 4.25
N GLN A 179 16.86 28.23 3.58
CA GLN A 179 16.52 29.50 4.24
C GLN A 179 15.19 29.44 5.01
N ILE A 180 14.22 28.67 4.52
CA ILE A 180 12.92 28.45 5.18
C ILE A 180 12.88 27.21 6.09
N GLY A 181 13.99 26.48 6.24
CA GLY A 181 14.12 25.35 7.19
C GLY A 181 13.63 23.99 6.70
N ASN A 182 13.30 23.83 5.41
CA ASN A 182 12.87 22.56 4.81
C ASN A 182 14.03 21.62 4.43
N CYS A 183 15.27 22.12 4.48
CA CYS A 183 16.51 21.38 4.24
C CYS A 183 17.60 21.93 5.16
N LYS A 184 18.55 21.11 5.61
CA LYS A 184 19.66 21.59 6.46
C LYS A 184 20.95 21.93 5.71
N GLY A 185 20.90 22.00 4.38
CA GLY A 185 21.99 22.58 3.60
C GLY A 185 23.16 21.64 3.31
N ALA A 186 22.92 20.33 3.22
CA ALA A 186 23.91 19.34 2.80
C ALA A 186 24.66 19.69 1.50
N CYS A 187 24.11 20.57 0.65
CA CYS A 187 24.77 21.02 -0.57
C CYS A 187 26.00 21.91 -0.35
N GLU A 188 26.11 22.57 0.81
CA GLU A 188 27.30 23.31 1.25
C GLU A 188 28.04 22.62 2.40
N GLY A 189 27.68 21.39 2.74
CA GLY A 189 28.31 20.63 3.82
C GLY A 189 27.88 21.05 5.24
N LEU A 190 26.79 21.82 5.36
CA LEU A 190 26.24 22.25 6.66
C LEU A 190 25.54 21.12 7.44
N GLU A 191 25.28 20.01 6.78
CA GLU A 191 24.74 18.79 7.38
C GLU A 191 25.63 17.62 6.97
N THR A 192 26.04 16.82 7.96
CA THR A 192 26.91 15.66 7.73
C THR A 192 26.12 14.51 7.09
N GLU A 193 26.85 13.57 6.47
CA GLU A 193 26.23 12.38 5.88
C GLU A 193 25.60 11.50 6.96
N GLU A 194 26.23 11.42 8.13
CA GLU A 194 25.79 10.63 9.27
C GLU A 194 24.46 11.16 9.85
N GLU A 195 24.35 12.47 10.06
CA GLU A 195 23.12 13.12 10.52
C GLU A 195 21.98 12.97 9.52
N TYR A 196 22.29 13.09 8.22
CA TYR A 196 21.31 12.88 7.17
C TYR A 196 20.85 11.42 7.12
N ALA A 197 21.78 10.46 7.23
CA ALA A 197 21.49 9.03 7.24
C ALA A 197 20.62 8.63 8.44
N GLU A 198 20.87 9.21 9.61
CA GLU A 198 20.03 9.05 10.80
C GLU A 198 18.61 9.57 10.55
N SER A 199 18.48 10.74 9.92
CA SER A 199 17.19 11.32 9.53
C SER A 199 16.44 10.41 8.54
N ILE A 200 17.13 9.86 7.55
CA ILE A 200 16.57 8.89 6.60
C ILE A 200 16.14 7.59 7.30
N LYS A 201 16.90 7.11 8.29
CA LYS A 201 16.52 5.94 9.10
C LYS A 201 15.20 6.21 9.84
N GLY A 202 15.07 7.39 10.46
CA GLY A 202 13.83 7.85 11.09
C GLY A 202 12.65 7.86 10.12
N ILE A 203 12.82 8.44 8.92
CA ILE A 203 11.80 8.45 7.86
C ILE A 203 11.40 7.02 7.47
N LYS A 204 12.36 6.12 7.24
CA LYS A 204 12.06 4.72 6.89
C LYS A 204 11.25 4.02 7.99
N ASN A 205 11.51 4.32 9.26
CA ASN A 205 10.73 3.79 10.38
C ASN A 205 9.30 4.36 10.42
N ILE A 206 9.12 5.66 10.18
CA ILE A 206 7.79 6.27 10.04
C ILE A 206 7.01 5.59 8.91
N LEU A 207 7.63 5.42 7.74
CA LEU A 207 7.01 4.82 6.56
C LEU A 207 6.67 3.33 6.73
N ARG A 208 7.37 2.61 7.62
CA ARG A 208 7.03 1.23 8.02
C ARG A 208 5.99 1.14 9.13
N GLY A 209 5.61 2.27 9.73
CA GLY A 209 4.71 2.32 10.88
C GLY A 209 5.40 1.99 12.21
N ASN A 210 6.73 1.92 12.27
CA ASN A 210 7.51 1.70 13.48
C ASN A 210 7.67 3.02 14.27
N LEU A 211 6.54 3.64 14.64
CA LEU A 211 6.53 4.96 15.30
C LEU A 211 7.15 4.92 16.70
N LYS A 212 7.09 3.78 17.39
CA LYS A 212 7.66 3.62 18.73
C LYS A 212 9.16 3.90 18.74
N GLU A 213 9.92 3.28 17.83
CA GLU A 213 11.36 3.49 17.72
C GLU A 213 11.73 4.95 17.45
N VAL A 214 10.93 5.64 16.62
CA VAL A 214 11.14 7.06 16.30
C VAL A 214 10.88 7.93 17.53
N LYS A 215 9.80 7.64 18.29
CA LYS A 215 9.48 8.35 19.52
C LYS A 215 10.53 8.16 20.59
N ASP A 216 10.94 6.92 20.84
CA ASP A 216 11.95 6.60 21.86
C ASP A 216 13.26 7.34 21.55
N HIS A 217 13.65 7.39 20.27
CA HIS A 217 14.83 8.11 19.81
C HIS A 217 14.73 9.64 19.99
N LEU A 218 13.62 10.24 19.57
CA LEU A 218 13.38 11.68 19.75
C LEU A 218 13.31 12.08 21.22
N LYS A 219 12.69 11.24 22.06
CA LYS A 219 12.62 11.44 23.50
C LYS A 219 14.00 11.42 24.15
N HIS A 220 14.84 10.46 23.79
CA HIS A 220 16.21 10.41 24.30
C HIS A 220 17.02 11.65 23.87
N LYS A 221 16.88 12.12 22.62
CA LYS A 221 17.52 13.39 22.18
C LYS A 221 17.02 14.61 22.95
N MET A 222 15.71 14.68 23.21
CA MET A 222 15.10 15.74 24.02
C MET A 222 15.65 15.74 25.44
N GLU A 223 15.68 14.58 26.11
CA GLU A 223 16.15 14.44 27.49
C GLU A 223 17.64 14.79 27.61
N ARG A 224 18.46 14.37 26.63
CA ARG A 224 19.88 14.75 26.58
C ARG A 224 20.05 16.26 26.42
N ALA A 225 19.36 16.88 25.45
CA ALA A 225 19.44 18.32 25.24
C ALA A 225 19.00 19.10 26.49
N ALA A 226 17.97 18.63 27.21
CA ALA A 226 17.55 19.23 28.47
C ALA A 226 18.59 19.06 29.59
N ALA A 227 19.22 17.88 29.69
CA ALA A 227 20.31 17.63 30.65
C ALA A 227 21.54 18.51 30.38
N ASP A 228 21.81 18.82 29.11
CA ASP A 228 22.87 19.70 28.65
C ASP A 228 22.45 21.20 28.64
N TRP A 229 21.30 21.54 29.23
CA TRP A 229 20.76 22.91 29.34
C TRP A 229 20.42 23.59 27.99
N HIS A 230 20.30 22.81 26.90
CA HIS A 230 19.90 23.26 25.57
C HIS A 230 18.37 23.23 25.39
N TYR A 231 17.66 24.08 26.13
CA TYR A 231 16.19 24.06 26.19
C TYR A 231 15.50 24.33 24.84
N GLU A 232 16.07 25.19 23.98
CA GLU A 232 15.52 25.44 22.64
C GLU A 232 15.58 24.19 21.75
N GLU A 233 16.66 23.40 21.87
CA GLU A 233 16.79 22.16 21.13
C GLU A 233 15.87 21.07 21.69
N ALA A 234 15.76 20.97 23.01
CA ALA A 234 14.79 20.10 23.67
C ALA A 234 13.35 20.42 23.23
N ALA A 235 12.98 21.70 23.17
CA ALA A 235 11.66 22.13 22.68
C ALA A 235 11.40 21.72 21.23
N LYS A 236 12.42 21.77 20.35
CA LYS A 236 12.31 21.27 18.96
C LYS A 236 12.02 19.77 18.91
N TYR A 237 12.66 18.96 19.77
CA TYR A 237 12.37 17.52 19.84
C TYR A 237 10.99 17.22 20.43
N LEU A 238 10.57 17.98 21.45
CA LEU A 238 9.23 17.87 22.04
C LEU A 238 8.15 18.14 20.98
N TYR A 239 8.28 19.20 20.20
CA TYR A 239 7.35 19.50 19.10
C TYR A 239 7.25 18.34 18.09
N LYS A 240 8.38 17.69 17.75
CA LYS A 240 8.38 16.51 16.86
C LYS A 240 7.65 15.32 17.47
N LEU A 241 7.77 15.10 18.79
CA LEU A 241 7.02 14.05 19.50
C LEU A 241 5.51 14.31 19.44
N GLU A 242 5.08 15.55 19.69
CA GLU A 242 3.67 15.95 19.62
C GLU A 242 3.07 15.75 18.22
N LEU A 243 3.84 16.04 17.16
CA LEU A 243 3.43 15.75 15.78
C LEU A 243 3.17 14.24 15.57
N LEU A 244 4.02 13.37 16.11
CA LEU A 244 3.84 11.92 16.03
C LEU A 244 2.64 11.43 16.84
N ASP A 245 2.38 12.00 18.01
CA ASP A 245 1.20 11.68 18.83
C ASP A 245 -0.10 12.09 18.14
N LYS A 246 -0.14 13.29 17.57
CA LYS A 246 -1.28 13.79 16.78
C LYS A 246 -1.54 12.95 15.53
N TYR A 247 -0.48 12.43 14.91
CA TYR A 247 -0.64 11.49 13.79
C TYR A 247 -1.19 10.14 14.27
N GLN A 248 -0.63 9.56 15.33
CA GLN A 248 -1.03 8.23 15.83
C GLN A 248 -2.50 8.22 16.30
N SER A 249 -2.93 9.25 17.02
CA SER A 249 -4.32 9.40 17.49
C SER A 249 -5.35 9.48 16.35
N ARG A 250 -4.97 10.02 15.18
CA ARG A 250 -5.83 10.10 13.99
C ARG A 250 -5.78 8.86 13.09
N SER A 251 -4.74 8.04 13.21
CA SER A 251 -4.36 6.99 12.25
C SER A 251 -4.54 5.56 12.78
N THR A 252 -5.32 5.37 13.84
CA THR A 252 -5.66 4.09 14.50
C THR A 252 -6.28 3.01 13.58
N VAL A 253 -6.45 3.30 12.28
CA VAL A 253 -7.14 2.45 11.29
C VAL A 253 -6.17 1.71 10.34
N VAL A 254 -4.87 2.05 10.29
CA VAL A 254 -3.96 1.43 9.29
C VAL A 254 -2.76 0.77 9.97
N ASN A 255 -2.91 -0.51 10.30
CA ASN A 255 -1.83 -1.33 10.86
C ASN A 255 -0.87 -1.73 9.73
N HIS A 256 0.33 -1.14 9.71
CA HIS A 256 1.38 -1.39 8.72
C HIS A 256 2.31 -2.57 9.11
N ARG A 257 2.01 -3.32 10.19
CA ARG A 257 2.86 -4.44 10.69
C ARG A 257 2.72 -5.74 9.91
N ILE A 258 2.69 -5.70 8.58
CA ILE A 258 2.86 -6.93 7.81
C ILE A 258 4.07 -6.76 6.90
N ASN A 259 5.23 -7.12 7.47
CA ASN A 259 6.42 -7.51 6.71
C ASN A 259 6.08 -8.74 5.85
N ASP A 260 7.00 -9.19 4.99
CA ASP A 260 6.76 -10.37 4.14
C ASP A 260 6.27 -11.57 4.96
N VAL A 261 4.99 -11.91 4.85
CA VAL A 261 4.32 -12.91 5.68
C VAL A 261 3.49 -13.80 4.77
N ASP A 262 3.75 -15.10 4.88
CA ASP A 262 2.88 -16.14 4.35
C ASP A 262 1.81 -16.45 5.41
N VAL A 263 0.57 -16.04 5.14
CA VAL A 263 -0.58 -16.33 5.99
C VAL A 263 -1.27 -17.58 5.46
N LEU A 264 -1.32 -18.61 6.29
CA LEU A 264 -2.01 -19.86 5.99
C LEU A 264 -3.15 -20.04 7.00
N ASN A 265 -4.39 -20.04 6.50
CA ASN A 265 -5.58 -20.18 7.32
C ASN A 265 -6.38 -21.40 6.86
N ILE A 266 -6.75 -22.26 7.81
CA ILE A 266 -7.58 -23.44 7.56
C ILE A 266 -8.93 -23.23 8.25
N ALA A 267 -9.97 -22.98 7.45
CA ALA A 267 -11.34 -22.95 7.94
C ALA A 267 -11.98 -24.32 7.66
N GLN A 268 -12.55 -24.96 8.68
CA GLN A 268 -13.10 -26.32 8.53
C GLN A 268 -14.54 -26.42 9.02
N ASN A 269 -15.31 -27.30 8.37
CA ASN A 269 -16.58 -27.83 8.89
C ASN A 269 -16.51 -29.36 8.97
N GLU A 270 -17.64 -30.03 9.22
CA GLU A 270 -17.69 -31.49 9.36
C GLU A 270 -17.32 -32.25 8.08
N ARG A 271 -17.54 -31.67 6.88
CA ARG A 271 -17.36 -32.35 5.58
C ARG A 271 -16.22 -31.80 4.73
N TYR A 272 -15.84 -30.54 4.94
CA TYR A 272 -14.93 -29.80 4.08
C TYR A 272 -13.93 -28.99 4.92
N ALA A 273 -12.72 -28.83 4.38
CA ALA A 273 -11.71 -27.89 4.83
C ALA A 273 -11.38 -26.92 3.70
N TYR A 274 -11.31 -25.64 4.01
CA TYR A 274 -10.92 -24.56 3.12
C TYR A 274 -9.57 -24.01 3.58
N ILE A 275 -8.54 -24.24 2.77
CA ILE A 275 -7.19 -23.74 3.02
C ILE A 275 -7.03 -22.45 2.22
N ASN A 276 -6.85 -21.34 2.91
CA ASN A 276 -6.55 -20.03 2.34
C ASN A 276 -5.08 -19.73 2.57
N TYR A 277 -4.32 -19.62 1.48
CA TYR A 277 -2.93 -19.18 1.48
C TYR A 277 -2.87 -17.77 0.91
N LEU A 278 -2.33 -16.83 1.68
CA LEU A 278 -2.05 -15.47 1.26
C LEU A 278 -0.56 -15.20 1.43
N ARG A 279 0.11 -14.72 0.40
CA ARG A 279 1.45 -14.14 0.54
C ARG A 279 1.31 -12.64 0.57
N ILE A 280 1.72 -12.04 1.68
CA ILE A 280 1.75 -10.60 1.88
C ILE A 280 3.20 -10.17 1.76
N SER A 281 3.51 -9.23 0.87
CA SER A 281 4.85 -8.64 0.75
C SER A 281 4.77 -7.12 0.76
N GLY A 282 5.55 -6.50 1.66
CA GLY A 282 5.49 -5.04 1.88
C GLY A 282 4.08 -4.50 2.20
N GLY A 283 3.24 -5.27 2.91
CA GLY A 283 1.85 -4.91 3.22
C GLY A 283 0.85 -5.12 2.07
N ILE A 284 1.27 -5.66 0.92
CA ILE A 284 0.42 -5.95 -0.24
C ILE A 284 0.20 -7.46 -0.33
N ILE A 285 -1.04 -7.91 -0.53
CA ILE A 285 -1.30 -9.30 -0.90
C ILE A 285 -0.81 -9.51 -2.33
N ILE A 286 0.33 -10.19 -2.50
CA ILE A 286 0.91 -10.51 -3.81
C ILE A 286 0.46 -11.87 -4.32
N GLN A 287 -0.05 -12.74 -3.45
CA GLN A 287 -0.56 -14.05 -3.85
C GLN A 287 -1.75 -14.45 -2.97
N SER A 288 -2.77 -15.05 -3.60
CA SER A 288 -3.89 -15.67 -2.89
C SER A 288 -4.28 -16.97 -3.58
N LYS A 289 -4.24 -18.08 -2.83
CA LYS A 289 -4.71 -19.41 -3.25
C LYS A 289 -5.72 -19.92 -2.23
N ASN A 290 -6.87 -20.37 -2.73
CA ASN A 290 -7.89 -21.01 -1.91
C ASN A 290 -8.07 -22.44 -2.41
N LEU A 291 -7.93 -23.41 -1.52
CA LEU A 291 -8.08 -24.84 -1.80
C LEU A 291 -9.24 -25.38 -0.97
N GLU A 292 -10.16 -26.07 -1.63
CA GLU A 292 -11.24 -26.82 -0.98
C GLU A 292 -10.84 -28.30 -0.93
N MET A 293 -10.91 -28.90 0.25
CA MET A 293 -10.61 -30.32 0.47
C MET A 293 -11.78 -30.99 1.19
N LYS A 294 -12.18 -32.17 0.71
CA LYS A 294 -13.18 -33.00 1.38
C LYS A 294 -12.49 -33.80 2.49
N LYS A 295 -13.02 -33.73 3.71
CA LYS A 295 -12.50 -34.54 4.82
C LYS A 295 -12.80 -36.03 4.55
N LYS A 296 -11.78 -36.87 4.73
CA LYS A 296 -11.91 -38.33 4.70
C LYS A 296 -12.46 -38.81 6.03
#